data_AF-A0AAD6G7Z0-F1
#
_entry.id   AF-A0AAD6G7Z0-F1
#
_cell.length_a   1.000
_cell.length_b   1.000
_cell.length_c   1.000
_cell.angle_alpha   90.00
_cell.angle_beta   90.00
_cell.angle_gamma   90.00
#
_symmetry.space_group_name_H-M   'P 1'
#
loop_
_entity.id
_entity.type
_entity.pdbx_description
1 polymer ?
#
loop_
_entity_poly.entity_id
_entity_poly.type
_entity_poly.pdbx_seq_one_letter_code
_entity_poly.pdbx_strand_id
1 'polypeptide(L)'
;MLNPVLFLALSAVAQAHTVAWVKGMYCLGGPNLSADNANTNTAVAPLYNLTQEEWWFQHDRGCDGAPPAHGDILQLPAGGTFTVELAHNRAQTTLSYDGKYTSEWPDGKEHPEDWAGPGSPADCIQDDGAMHTNNQSMAAGTAFAISYQSDLAAVTMENLAVFTVLEQ
;
A
#
# COMPACT_ATOMS: atom_id res chain seq x y z
N MET A 1 -31.69 7.88 42.69
CA MET A 1 -31.40 6.71 41.83
C MET A 1 -30.81 7.26 40.54
N LEU A 2 -29.48 7.22 40.38
CA LEU A 2 -28.80 7.70 39.17
C LEU A 2 -28.72 6.55 38.16
N ASN A 3 -29.25 6.78 36.96
CA ASN A 3 -29.22 5.84 35.85
C ASN A 3 -27.92 6.07 35.05
N PRO A 4 -27.05 5.07 34.85
CA PRO A 4 -25.85 5.25 34.04
C PRO A 4 -26.24 5.15 32.55
N VAL A 5 -26.12 6.26 31.83
CA VAL A 5 -26.18 6.27 30.36
C VAL A 5 -24.86 5.70 29.85
N LEU A 6 -24.91 4.50 29.28
CA LEU A 6 -23.80 3.85 28.62
C LEU A 6 -23.60 4.51 27.25
N PHE A 7 -22.56 5.34 27.12
CA PHE A 7 -22.13 5.86 25.81
C PHE A 7 -21.35 4.75 25.09
N LEU A 8 -21.98 4.12 24.10
CA LEU A 8 -21.27 3.33 23.10
C LEU A 8 -20.60 4.31 22.13
N ALA A 9 -19.28 4.52 22.27
CA ALA A 9 -18.51 5.21 21.25
C ALA A 9 -18.37 4.28 20.03
N LEU A 10 -19.06 4.62 18.94
CA LEU A 10 -18.87 3.95 17.66
C LEU A 10 -17.57 4.51 17.05
N SER A 11 -16.46 3.83 17.29
CA SER A 11 -15.20 4.13 16.61
C SER A 11 -15.36 3.74 15.14
N ALA A 12 -15.51 4.72 14.25
CA ALA A 12 -15.40 4.48 12.81
C ALA A 12 -13.95 4.03 12.53
N VAL A 13 -13.76 2.74 12.26
CA VAL A 13 -12.45 2.22 11.87
C VAL A 13 -12.27 2.56 10.40
N ALA A 14 -11.32 3.43 10.08
CA ALA A 14 -10.93 3.66 8.70
C ALA A 14 -10.32 2.37 8.16
N GLN A 15 -10.99 1.74 7.19
CA GLN A 15 -10.50 0.55 6.52
C GLN A 15 -10.21 0.93 5.08
N ALA A 16 -8.97 1.37 4.82
CA ALA A 16 -8.43 1.42 3.47
C ALA A 16 -6.91 1.22 3.57
N HIS A 17 -6.41 0.24 2.84
CA HIS A 17 -5.02 -0.20 2.95
C HIS A 17 -4.53 -0.54 1.56
N THR A 18 -3.41 0.05 1.15
CA THR A 18 -2.80 -0.21 -0.16
C THR A 18 -1.31 0.01 -0.10
N VAL A 19 -0.61 -0.66 -1.00
CA VAL A 19 0.81 -0.44 -1.28
C VAL A 19 1.06 -0.66 -2.77
N ALA A 20 2.13 -0.07 -3.30
CA ALA A 20 2.64 -0.42 -4.61
C ALA A 20 3.38 -1.76 -4.55
N TRP A 21 2.69 -2.83 -4.94
CA TRP A 21 3.28 -4.15 -5.10
C TRP A 21 4.14 -4.18 -6.35
N VAL A 22 5.42 -4.51 -6.18
CA VAL A 22 6.39 -4.58 -7.27
C VAL A 22 7.39 -5.71 -7.04
N LYS A 23 7.93 -6.25 -8.13
CA LYS A 23 9.16 -7.03 -8.04
C LYS A 23 10.29 -6.12 -7.53
N GLY A 24 11.10 -6.62 -6.59
CA GLY A 24 12.16 -5.84 -5.97
C GLY A 24 11.75 -5.07 -4.73
N MET A 25 10.49 -5.12 -4.28
CA MET A 25 10.12 -4.59 -2.97
C MET A 25 10.63 -5.49 -1.84
N TYR A 26 10.93 -4.87 -0.71
CA TYR A 26 11.08 -5.59 0.55
C TYR A 26 9.71 -6.16 0.97
N CYS A 27 9.72 -7.28 1.68
CA CYS A 27 8.54 -7.86 2.31
C CYS A 27 7.45 -8.35 1.33
N LEU A 28 7.80 -8.64 0.07
CA LEU A 28 6.86 -9.12 -0.96
C LEU A 28 6.08 -10.37 -0.49
N GLY A 29 6.75 -11.31 0.17
CA GLY A 29 6.15 -12.51 0.76
C GLY A 29 5.78 -12.37 2.24
N GLY A 30 5.85 -11.17 2.80
CA GLY A 30 5.85 -10.91 4.24
C GLY A 30 7.25 -10.98 4.88
N PRO A 31 7.36 -10.80 6.21
CA PRO A 31 8.64 -10.64 6.92
C PRO A 31 9.34 -11.97 7.24
N ASN A 32 8.65 -13.11 7.09
CA ASN A 32 9.23 -14.42 7.37
C ASN A 32 9.98 -14.96 6.14
N LEU A 33 11.32 -14.89 6.16
CA LEU A 33 12.17 -15.37 5.07
C LEU A 33 12.02 -16.87 4.74
N SER A 34 11.46 -17.68 5.64
CA SER A 34 11.25 -19.11 5.40
C SER A 34 9.94 -19.41 4.65
N ALA A 35 9.12 -18.40 4.38
CA ALA A 35 7.83 -18.56 3.72
C ALA A 35 7.56 -17.41 2.73
N ASP A 36 7.16 -17.77 1.51
CA ASP A 36 6.59 -16.81 0.58
C ASP A 36 5.07 -16.81 0.71
N ASN A 37 4.50 -15.84 1.43
CA ASN A 37 3.06 -15.73 1.59
C ASN A 37 2.43 -14.98 0.40
N ALA A 38 1.94 -15.73 -0.59
CA ALA A 38 1.24 -15.20 -1.76
C ALA A 38 -0.08 -14.46 -1.43
N ASN A 39 -0.62 -14.59 -0.22
CA ASN A 39 -1.84 -13.92 0.25
C ASN A 39 -1.56 -12.98 1.44
N THR A 40 -0.46 -12.23 1.35
CA THR A 40 -0.06 -11.29 2.40
C THR A 40 -0.64 -9.91 2.22
N ASN A 41 -1.05 -9.29 3.33
CA ASN A 41 -1.41 -7.89 3.47
C ASN A 41 -0.50 -7.16 4.47
N THR A 42 0.69 -7.72 4.78
CA THR A 42 1.58 -7.12 5.79
C THR A 42 2.02 -5.71 5.40
N ALA A 43 2.35 -5.47 4.13
CA ALA A 43 2.93 -4.21 3.68
C ALA A 43 1.92 -3.06 3.51
N VAL A 44 0.62 -3.32 3.67
CA VAL A 44 -0.44 -2.32 3.38
C VAL A 44 -0.92 -1.53 4.59
N ALA A 45 -0.56 -1.96 5.81
CA ALA A 45 -0.95 -1.26 7.03
C ALA A 45 -0.37 0.16 7.07
N PRO A 46 -1.16 1.22 7.35
CA PRO A 46 -0.66 2.58 7.43
C PRO A 46 0.38 2.70 8.55
N LEU A 47 1.33 3.62 8.35
CA LEU A 47 2.37 3.94 9.32
C LEU A 47 1.93 5.20 10.07
N TYR A 48 1.39 5.03 11.27
CA TYR A 48 0.84 6.14 12.06
C TYR A 48 1.28 6.05 13.52
N ASN A 49 1.66 7.20 14.09
CA ASN A 49 2.10 7.32 15.48
C ASN A 49 3.27 6.37 15.84
N LEU A 50 4.22 6.27 14.93
CA LEU A 50 5.46 5.49 15.05
C LEU A 50 6.68 6.42 15.12
N THR A 51 7.73 5.97 15.80
CA THR A 51 9.06 6.60 15.70
C THR A 51 9.64 6.38 14.31
N GLN A 52 10.65 7.19 13.94
CA GLN A 52 11.33 7.02 12.65
C GLN A 52 11.90 5.62 12.47
N GLU A 53 12.51 5.05 13.50
CA GLU A 53 13.05 3.69 13.46
C GLU A 53 11.98 2.66 13.12
N GLU A 54 10.76 2.80 13.66
CA GLU A 54 9.67 1.86 13.45
C GLU A 54 9.03 1.99 12.05
N TRP A 55 8.80 3.21 11.55
CA TRP A 55 8.15 3.37 10.24
C TRP A 55 9.12 3.26 9.06
N TRP A 56 10.42 3.48 9.28
CA TRP A 56 11.42 3.42 8.21
C TRP A 56 11.46 2.04 7.59
N PHE A 57 11.18 1.95 6.28
CA PHE A 57 11.04 0.68 5.55
C PHE A 57 10.11 -0.35 6.22
N GLN A 58 9.12 0.13 6.99
CA GLN A 58 8.17 -0.70 7.75
C GLN A 58 8.87 -1.68 8.71
N HIS A 59 9.83 -1.18 9.48
CA HIS A 59 10.55 -1.96 10.50
C HIS A 59 9.62 -2.54 11.59
N ASP A 60 8.55 -1.83 11.95
CA ASP A 60 7.55 -2.24 12.96
C ASP A 60 7.02 -3.68 12.74
N ARG A 61 7.01 -4.11 11.48
CA ARG A 61 6.55 -5.44 11.05
C ARG A 61 7.66 -6.27 10.38
N GLY A 62 8.92 -5.85 10.50
CA GLY A 62 10.11 -6.58 10.05
C GLY A 62 10.33 -6.62 8.54
N CYS A 63 9.75 -5.68 7.79
CA CYS A 63 9.84 -5.70 6.34
C CYS A 63 11.24 -5.33 5.81
N ASP A 64 11.96 -4.44 6.50
CA ASP A 64 13.36 -4.09 6.21
C ASP A 64 14.33 -5.27 6.34
N GLY A 65 13.98 -6.28 7.15
CA GLY A 65 14.68 -7.56 7.27
C GLY A 65 14.34 -8.59 6.17
N ALA A 66 13.40 -8.27 5.28
CA ALA A 66 12.91 -9.16 4.22
C ALA A 66 13.25 -8.63 2.82
N PRO A 67 14.50 -8.77 2.35
CA PRO A 67 14.90 -8.25 1.05
C PRO A 67 14.20 -8.98 -0.11
N PRO A 68 14.12 -8.35 -1.29
CA PRO A 68 13.63 -9.03 -2.48
C PRO A 68 14.49 -10.25 -2.84
N ALA A 69 13.91 -11.18 -3.60
CA ALA A 69 14.64 -12.32 -4.11
C ALA A 69 15.80 -11.88 -5.03
N HIS A 70 16.86 -12.68 -5.09
CA HIS A 70 18.04 -12.35 -5.88
C HIS A 70 17.68 -12.15 -7.36
N GLY A 71 17.96 -10.95 -7.88
CA GLY A 71 17.69 -10.56 -9.26
C GLY A 71 16.33 -9.89 -9.48
N ASP A 72 15.42 -9.93 -8.51
CA ASP A 72 14.17 -9.18 -8.58
C ASP A 72 14.43 -7.69 -8.33
N ILE A 73 14.17 -6.89 -9.36
CA ILE A 73 14.39 -5.43 -9.36
C ILE A 73 13.25 -4.79 -10.14
N LEU A 74 12.73 -3.66 -9.64
CA LEU A 74 11.84 -2.78 -10.41
C LEU A 74 12.67 -2.04 -11.46
N GLN A 75 12.40 -2.33 -12.74
CA GLN A 75 13.12 -1.70 -13.85
C GLN A 75 12.55 -0.30 -14.11
N LEU A 76 13.43 0.70 -14.10
CA LEU A 76 13.10 2.11 -14.33
C LEU A 76 13.76 2.56 -15.66
N PRO A 77 13.10 2.40 -16.82
CA PRO A 77 13.64 2.83 -18.09
C PRO A 77 13.73 4.36 -18.16
N ALA A 78 14.91 4.90 -18.40
CA ALA A 78 15.11 6.34 -18.52
C ALA A 78 14.26 6.93 -19.66
N GLY A 79 13.41 7.90 -19.34
CA GLY A 79 12.46 8.51 -20.28
C GLY A 79 11.33 7.57 -20.74
N GLY A 80 11.22 6.38 -20.15
CA GLY A 80 10.13 5.43 -20.40
C GLY A 80 9.07 5.48 -19.30
N THR A 81 8.16 4.52 -19.37
CA THR A 81 7.15 4.28 -18.35
C THR A 81 7.44 2.96 -17.64
N PHE A 82 7.00 2.86 -16.39
CA PHE A 82 6.93 1.62 -15.64
C PHE A 82 5.56 1.52 -14.99
N THR A 83 5.13 0.30 -14.70
CA THR A 83 3.83 0.02 -14.08
C THR A 83 4.06 -0.73 -12.78
N VAL A 84 3.28 -0.36 -11.78
CA VAL A 84 3.23 -1.00 -10.46
C VAL A 84 1.78 -1.30 -10.14
N GLU A 85 1.52 -2.28 -9.30
CA GLU A 85 0.16 -2.69 -8.94
C GLU A 85 -0.17 -2.15 -7.54
N LEU A 86 -1.15 -1.25 -7.44
CA LEU A 86 -1.68 -0.81 -6.15
C LEU A 86 -2.77 -1.79 -5.73
N ALA A 87 -2.61 -2.45 -4.57
CA ALA A 87 -3.60 -3.39 -4.07
C ALA A 87 -3.60 -3.53 -2.54
N HIS A 88 -4.73 -3.97 -2.00
CA HIS A 88 -4.92 -4.27 -0.57
C HIS A 88 -4.19 -5.53 -0.11
N ASN A 89 -3.96 -6.48 -1.01
CA ASN A 89 -3.29 -7.74 -0.73
C ASN A 89 -2.51 -8.17 -1.98
N ARG A 90 -1.35 -8.80 -1.79
CA ARG A 90 -0.58 -9.34 -2.91
C ARG A 90 -1.38 -10.31 -3.77
N ALA A 91 -2.32 -11.06 -3.19
CA ALA A 91 -3.19 -11.99 -3.90
C ALA A 91 -3.96 -11.31 -5.05
N GLN A 92 -4.24 -10.01 -4.94
CA GLN A 92 -4.98 -9.20 -5.92
C GLN A 92 -4.04 -8.56 -6.97
N THR A 93 -2.81 -9.06 -7.08
CA THR A 93 -1.81 -8.59 -8.05
C THR A 93 -1.33 -9.75 -8.93
N THR A 94 -0.67 -9.44 -10.04
CA THR A 94 -0.04 -10.46 -10.89
C THR A 94 1.14 -11.17 -10.23
N LEU A 95 1.60 -10.68 -9.07
CA LEU A 95 2.69 -11.26 -8.28
C LEU A 95 2.28 -12.48 -7.45
N SER A 96 1.02 -12.90 -7.53
CA SER A 96 0.47 -14.08 -6.86
C SER A 96 -0.56 -14.81 -7.70
N TYR A 97 -0.65 -16.13 -7.50
CA TYR A 97 -1.69 -16.99 -8.09
C TYR A 97 -1.90 -16.81 -9.61
N ASP A 98 -0.83 -16.49 -10.34
CA ASP A 98 -0.87 -16.19 -11.77
C ASP A 98 -1.91 -15.11 -12.15
N GLY A 99 -2.14 -14.14 -11.26
CA GLY A 99 -3.11 -13.06 -11.45
C GLY A 99 -4.57 -13.47 -11.30
N LYS A 100 -4.87 -14.67 -10.77
CA LYS A 100 -6.25 -15.18 -10.70
C LYS A 100 -7.24 -14.26 -9.98
N TYR A 101 -6.79 -13.45 -9.01
CA TYR A 101 -7.64 -12.57 -8.21
C TYR A 101 -7.39 -11.08 -8.48
N THR A 102 -6.72 -10.74 -9.59
CA THR A 102 -6.56 -9.35 -10.01
C THR A 102 -7.86 -8.82 -10.60
N SER A 103 -8.11 -7.54 -10.41
CA SER A 103 -9.04 -6.75 -11.21
C SER A 103 -8.39 -5.41 -11.56
N GLU A 104 -9.13 -4.52 -12.22
CA GLU A 104 -8.68 -3.13 -12.42
C GLU A 104 -8.64 -2.33 -11.11
N TRP A 105 -9.19 -2.88 -10.02
CA TRP A 105 -9.37 -2.21 -8.75
C TRP A 105 -8.52 -2.83 -7.64
N PRO A 106 -8.03 -2.02 -6.70
CA PRO A 106 -7.04 -2.47 -5.70
C PRO A 106 -7.59 -3.48 -4.68
N ASP A 107 -8.90 -3.70 -4.61
CA ASP A 107 -9.54 -4.70 -3.76
C ASP A 107 -9.84 -6.03 -4.50
N GLY A 108 -9.42 -6.16 -5.76
CA GLY A 108 -9.64 -7.35 -6.60
C GLY A 108 -11.10 -7.63 -6.95
N LYS A 109 -11.99 -6.65 -6.78
CA LYS A 109 -13.40 -6.74 -7.19
C LYS A 109 -13.65 -5.88 -8.44
N GLU A 110 -14.81 -6.10 -9.05
CA GLU A 110 -15.29 -5.26 -10.14
C GLU A 110 -16.08 -4.07 -9.59
N HIS A 111 -15.73 -2.86 -10.04
CA HIS A 111 -16.42 -1.62 -9.73
C HIS A 111 -16.70 -0.84 -11.02
N PRO A 112 -17.71 0.05 -11.04
CA PRO A 112 -17.94 0.93 -12.18
C PRO A 112 -16.81 1.95 -12.34
N GLU A 113 -16.55 2.43 -13.56
CA GLU A 113 -15.52 3.45 -13.85
C GLU A 113 -15.66 4.72 -13.01
N ASP A 114 -16.89 5.14 -12.71
CA ASP A 114 -17.21 6.30 -11.88
C ASP A 114 -17.37 5.94 -10.39
N TRP A 115 -16.65 4.91 -9.92
CA TRP A 115 -16.74 4.44 -8.54
C TRP A 115 -16.56 5.58 -7.53
N ALA A 116 -17.57 5.74 -6.70
CA ALA A 116 -17.63 6.75 -5.67
C ALA A 116 -18.26 6.15 -4.40
N GLY A 117 -17.93 6.75 -3.26
CA GLY A 117 -18.61 6.46 -2.01
C GLY A 117 -20.08 6.91 -2.03
N PRO A 118 -20.88 6.47 -1.04
CA PRO A 118 -22.31 6.76 -0.99
C PRO A 118 -22.60 8.24 -0.72
N GLY A 119 -23.77 8.72 -1.14
CA GLY A 119 -24.26 10.06 -0.80
C GLY A 119 -24.02 11.14 -1.86
N SER A 120 -24.41 12.38 -1.53
CA SER A 120 -24.24 13.56 -2.37
C SER A 120 -24.06 14.81 -1.50
N PRO A 121 -22.83 15.34 -1.33
CA PRO A 121 -21.59 14.89 -1.97
C PRO A 121 -21.18 13.48 -1.52
N ALA A 122 -20.45 12.76 -2.38
CA ALA A 122 -19.99 11.40 -2.10
C ALA A 122 -19.14 11.36 -0.82
N ASP A 123 -19.45 10.44 0.08
CA ASP A 123 -18.60 10.09 1.21
C ASP A 123 -17.40 9.24 0.73
N CYS A 124 -16.52 8.82 1.63
CA CYS A 124 -15.41 7.92 1.29
C CYS A 124 -15.93 6.63 0.66
N ILE A 125 -15.14 6.05 -0.25
CA ILE A 125 -15.36 4.69 -0.73
C ILE A 125 -15.43 3.74 0.47
N GLN A 126 -16.45 2.87 0.48
CA GLN A 126 -16.75 1.94 1.58
C GLN A 126 -16.17 0.55 1.30
N ASP A 127 -16.38 -0.40 2.23
CA ASP A 127 -16.05 -1.83 2.08
C ASP A 127 -14.57 -2.13 1.81
N ASP A 128 -13.67 -1.31 2.37
CA ASP A 128 -12.23 -1.44 2.21
C ASP A 128 -11.78 -1.40 0.76
N GLY A 129 -12.34 -0.48 -0.03
CA GLY A 129 -11.92 -0.21 -1.40
C GLY A 129 -10.45 0.20 -1.59
N ALA A 130 -9.60 -0.11 -0.60
CA ALA A 130 -8.16 0.00 -0.51
C ALA A 130 -7.62 1.43 -0.63
N MET A 131 -8.50 2.40 -0.84
CA MET A 131 -8.15 3.79 -1.10
C MET A 131 -8.92 4.71 -0.17
N HIS A 132 -8.20 5.64 0.45
CA HIS A 132 -8.80 6.74 1.22
C HIS A 132 -9.20 7.88 0.28
N THR A 133 -10.25 7.67 -0.52
CA THR A 133 -10.81 8.69 -1.40
C THR A 133 -12.33 8.59 -1.50
N ASN A 134 -13.00 9.67 -1.89
CA ASN A 134 -14.43 9.70 -2.16
C ASN A 134 -14.78 9.18 -3.56
N ASN A 135 -13.88 9.39 -4.52
CA ASN A 135 -13.99 8.99 -5.93
C ASN A 135 -12.62 9.19 -6.59
N GLN A 136 -12.52 9.01 -7.92
CA GLN A 136 -11.29 9.31 -8.65
C GLN A 136 -10.81 10.73 -8.34
N SER A 137 -11.51 11.78 -8.77
CA SER A 137 -11.10 13.20 -8.66
C SER A 137 -10.68 13.74 -7.27
N MET A 138 -10.87 12.97 -6.21
CA MET A 138 -10.52 13.31 -4.82
C MET A 138 -9.28 12.58 -4.26
N ALA A 139 -8.70 11.60 -4.96
CA ALA A 139 -7.40 11.03 -4.62
C ALA A 139 -6.27 12.07 -4.60
N ALA A 140 -5.25 11.85 -3.78
CA ALA A 140 -4.19 12.83 -3.52
C ALA A 140 -2.91 12.62 -4.36
N GLY A 141 -2.88 11.61 -5.23
CA GLY A 141 -1.69 11.20 -5.97
C GLY A 141 -0.69 10.38 -5.16
N THR A 142 0.32 9.84 -5.84
CA THR A 142 1.41 9.05 -5.24
C THR A 142 2.74 9.40 -5.89
N ALA A 143 3.85 9.02 -5.23
CA ALA A 143 5.20 9.35 -5.69
C ALA A 143 6.16 8.17 -5.51
N PHE A 144 7.18 8.11 -6.38
CA PHE A 144 8.34 7.25 -6.19
C PHE A 144 9.57 8.10 -5.87
N ALA A 145 10.27 7.69 -4.81
CA ALA A 145 11.55 8.26 -4.42
C ALA A 145 12.68 7.26 -4.68
N ILE A 146 13.88 7.79 -4.96
CA ILE A 146 15.08 7.00 -5.24
C ILE A 146 16.25 7.50 -4.39
N SER A 147 17.06 6.57 -3.90
CA SER A 147 18.37 6.82 -3.30
C SER A 147 19.41 5.99 -4.06
N TYR A 148 20.54 6.62 -4.43
CA TYR A 148 21.62 5.95 -5.15
C TYR A 148 22.57 5.24 -4.17
N GLN A 149 22.03 4.32 -3.38
CA GLN A 149 22.76 3.48 -2.43
C GLN A 149 22.47 2.00 -2.72
N SER A 150 23.51 1.18 -2.62
CA SER A 150 23.38 -0.28 -2.78
C SER A 150 23.04 -0.99 -1.47
N ASP A 151 23.39 -0.38 -0.33
CA ASP A 151 23.08 -0.89 1.00
C ASP A 151 21.88 -0.12 1.58
N LEU A 152 20.85 -0.84 2.01
CA LEU A 152 19.65 -0.25 2.63
C LEU A 152 20.03 0.59 3.87
N ALA A 153 21.03 0.16 4.64
CA ALA A 153 21.45 0.87 5.84
C ALA A 153 22.06 2.26 5.55
N ALA A 154 22.45 2.53 4.29
CA ALA A 154 22.92 3.83 3.85
C ALA A 154 21.80 4.73 3.29
N VAL A 155 20.57 4.22 3.13
CA VAL A 155 19.42 4.99 2.68
C VAL A 155 18.87 5.80 3.86
N THR A 156 18.69 7.11 3.66
CA THR A 156 18.16 8.04 4.67
C THR A 156 17.08 8.91 4.03
N MET A 157 16.28 9.59 4.86
CA MET A 157 15.27 10.54 4.37
C MET A 157 15.89 11.66 3.54
N GLU A 158 17.10 12.10 3.89
CA GLU A 158 17.80 13.21 3.25
C GLU A 158 18.39 12.84 1.88
N ASN A 159 18.59 11.55 1.61
CA ASN A 159 19.13 11.07 0.34
C ASN A 159 18.09 10.43 -0.59
N LEU A 160 16.81 10.47 -0.19
CA LEU A 160 15.68 10.17 -1.07
C LEU A 160 15.31 11.41 -1.90
N ALA A 161 15.30 11.24 -3.22
CA ALA A 161 14.77 12.22 -4.15
C ALA A 161 13.52 11.67 -4.85
N VAL A 162 12.42 12.41 -4.82
CA VAL A 162 11.24 12.11 -5.64
C VAL A 162 11.61 12.32 -7.10
N PHE A 163 11.51 11.27 -7.92
CA PHE A 163 11.88 11.33 -9.34
C PHE A 163 10.67 11.21 -10.27
N THR A 164 9.53 10.74 -9.78
CA THR A 164 8.27 10.69 -10.53
C THR A 164 7.07 10.72 -9.60
N VAL A 165 5.97 11.23 -10.12
CA VAL A 165 4.67 11.34 -9.47
C VAL A 165 3.60 10.82 -10.42
N LEU A 166 2.54 10.25 -9.87
CA LEU A 166 1.29 10.05 -10.58
C LEU A 166 0.27 11.00 -9.96
N GLU A 167 0.01 12.09 -10.69
CA GLU A 167 -1.06 13.04 -10.38
C GLU A 167 -2.41 12.46 -10.78
N GLN A 168 -3.46 13.16 -10.36
CA GLN A 168 -4.85 12.85 -10.62
C GLN A 168 -5.38 13.48 -11.89
#